data_AF-A0A3B8W5E3-F1
#
_entry.id   AF-A0A3B8W5E3-F1
#
_cell.length_a   1.000
_cell.length_b   1.000
_cell.length_c   1.000
_cell.angle_alpha   90.00
_cell.angle_beta   90.00
_cell.angle_gamma   90.00
#
_symmetry.space_group_name_H-M   'P 1'
#
loop_
_entity.id
_entity.type
_entity.pdbx_description
1 polymer ?
#
loop_
_entity_poly.entity_id
_entity_poly.type
_entity_poly.pdbx_seq_one_letter_code
_entity_poly.pdbx_strand_id
1 'polypeptide(L)'
;MFLQKYEIETYTFKITAVSLTLEKIRVMDVKEMDRAILEIVSKRLELEKVDYNNPHYDELEEQLHDLEDAFQVNHGEALASILQEVHDEWCPDSELLYPIAYLAKHYDVNGNNEYVVSSQEGVYVEVEKLPGRETKLVIVPNPLRLILNIGKEKQQVVWPK
;
A
#
# COMPACT_ATOMS: atom_id res chain seq x y z
N MET A 1 8.92 -53.21 -25.09
CA MET A 1 8.45 -51.81 -25.04
C MET A 1 8.22 -51.47 -23.58
N PHE A 2 9.14 -50.76 -22.94
CA PHE A 2 9.06 -50.37 -21.52
C PHE A 2 8.37 -49.00 -21.41
N LEU A 3 7.24 -48.93 -20.71
CA LEU A 3 6.65 -47.67 -20.26
C LEU A 3 7.12 -47.40 -18.84
N GLN A 4 7.96 -46.39 -18.70
CA GLN A 4 8.43 -45.86 -17.42
C GLN A 4 7.26 -45.10 -16.76
N LYS A 5 6.78 -45.58 -15.61
CA LYS A 5 5.81 -44.83 -14.78
C LYS A 5 6.56 -43.67 -14.13
N TYR A 6 6.24 -42.45 -14.53
CA TYR A 6 6.78 -41.24 -13.91
C TYR A 6 6.06 -40.93 -12.59
N GLU A 7 6.83 -40.66 -11.52
CA GLU A 7 6.35 -40.22 -10.21
C GLU A 7 5.85 -38.77 -10.28
N ILE A 8 4.53 -38.56 -10.26
CA ILE A 8 3.92 -37.22 -10.36
C ILE A 8 3.40 -36.74 -8.99
N GLU A 9 2.95 -37.65 -8.13
CA GLU A 9 2.22 -37.30 -6.89
C GLU A 9 3.07 -36.58 -5.83
N THR A 10 4.33 -36.99 -5.65
CA THR A 10 5.24 -36.37 -4.68
C THR A 10 5.66 -34.95 -5.08
N TYR A 11 5.76 -34.68 -6.38
CA TYR A 11 6.08 -33.35 -6.92
C TYR A 11 4.91 -32.39 -6.78
N THR A 12 3.69 -32.82 -7.09
CA THR A 12 2.49 -31.98 -6.92
C THR A 12 2.30 -31.56 -5.47
N PHE A 13 2.42 -32.48 -4.49
CA PHE A 13 2.28 -32.14 -3.06
C PHE A 13 3.34 -31.13 -2.58
N LYS A 14 4.59 -31.28 -3.03
CA LYS A 14 5.66 -30.31 -2.72
C LYS A 14 5.38 -28.93 -3.31
N ILE A 15 4.90 -28.85 -4.55
CA ILE A 15 4.54 -27.57 -5.20
C ILE A 15 3.41 -26.90 -4.43
N THR A 16 2.35 -27.64 -4.07
CA THR A 16 1.22 -27.10 -3.30
C THR A 16 1.66 -26.60 -1.92
N ALA A 17 2.47 -27.37 -1.19
CA ALA A 17 2.96 -26.96 0.12
C ALA A 17 3.86 -25.72 0.05
N VAL A 18 4.72 -25.62 -0.96
CA VAL A 18 5.56 -24.42 -1.19
C VAL A 18 4.68 -23.22 -1.54
N SER A 19 3.70 -23.35 -2.43
CA SER A 19 2.76 -22.28 -2.79
C SER A 19 2.01 -21.74 -1.57
N LEU A 20 1.45 -22.63 -0.75
CA LEU A 20 0.75 -22.25 0.49
C LEU A 20 1.67 -21.56 1.50
N THR A 21 2.93 -21.99 1.56
CA THR A 21 3.92 -21.36 2.44
C THR A 21 4.28 -19.96 1.95
N LEU A 22 4.49 -19.78 0.64
CA LEU A 22 4.79 -18.48 0.04
C LEU A 22 3.62 -17.50 0.18
N GLU A 23 2.38 -17.95 -0.04
CA GLU A 23 1.18 -17.14 0.20
C GLU A 23 1.08 -16.72 1.67
N LYS A 24 1.33 -17.64 2.61
CA LYS A 24 1.29 -17.32 4.04
C LYS A 24 2.38 -16.32 4.44
N ILE A 25 3.59 -16.45 3.87
CA ILE A 25 4.69 -15.49 4.09
C ILE A 25 4.29 -14.12 3.55
N ARG A 26 3.76 -14.05 2.31
CA ARG A 26 3.26 -12.80 1.71
C ARG A 26 2.17 -12.15 2.57
N VAL A 27 1.21 -12.93 3.05
CA VAL A 27 0.14 -12.42 3.93
C VAL A 27 0.69 -11.89 5.25
N MET A 28 1.71 -12.54 5.82
CA MET A 28 2.35 -12.04 7.05
C MET A 28 3.08 -10.73 6.80
N ASP A 29 3.84 -10.65 5.71
CA ASP A 29 4.58 -9.45 5.31
C ASP A 29 3.66 -8.25 5.07
N VAL A 30 2.52 -8.48 4.39
CA VAL A 30 1.49 -7.44 4.19
C VAL A 30 0.90 -6.95 5.51
N LYS A 31 0.73 -7.81 6.51
CA LYS A 31 0.20 -7.40 7.82
C LYS A 31 1.19 -6.57 8.62
N GLU A 32 2.46 -6.94 8.62
CA GLU A 32 3.51 -6.15 9.28
C GLU A 32 3.67 -4.79 8.59
N MET A 33 3.64 -4.77 7.25
CA MET A 33 3.65 -3.54 6.47
C MET A 33 2.42 -2.65 6.75
N ASP A 34 1.21 -3.22 6.80
CA ASP A 34 -0.02 -2.49 7.17
C ASP A 34 0.10 -1.84 8.55
N ARG A 35 0.65 -2.59 9.52
CA ARG A 35 0.89 -2.08 10.86
C ARG A 35 1.89 -0.92 10.87
N ALA A 36 3.01 -1.04 10.15
CA ALA A 36 4.00 0.03 10.08
C ALA A 36 3.40 1.31 9.44
N ILE A 37 2.55 1.16 8.42
CA ILE A 37 1.82 2.29 7.84
C ILE A 37 0.83 2.89 8.84
N LEU A 38 0.12 2.08 9.63
CA LEU A 38 -0.76 2.58 10.69
C LEU A 38 -0.02 3.42 11.72
N GLU A 39 1.21 3.05 12.08
CA GLU A 39 2.03 3.83 13.02
C GLU A 39 2.38 5.20 12.43
N ILE A 40 2.79 5.27 11.16
CA ILE A 40 3.01 6.54 10.44
C ILE A 40 1.73 7.38 10.40
N VAL A 41 0.60 6.78 9.98
CA VAL A 41 -0.68 7.49 9.87
C VAL A 41 -1.13 8.01 11.23
N SER A 42 -1.01 7.21 12.29
CA SER A 42 -1.34 7.66 13.64
C SER A 42 -0.49 8.86 14.07
N LYS A 43 0.82 8.85 13.77
CA LYS A 43 1.70 9.96 14.10
C LYS A 43 1.38 11.22 13.27
N ARG A 44 1.05 11.09 11.99
CA ARG A 44 0.57 12.21 11.16
C ARG A 44 -0.69 12.87 11.73
N LEU A 45 -1.66 12.06 12.14
CA LEU A 45 -2.91 12.54 12.74
C LEU A 45 -2.71 13.16 14.14
N GLU A 46 -1.65 12.78 14.84
CA GLU A 46 -1.24 13.44 16.08
C GLU A 46 -0.61 14.80 15.77
N LEU A 47 0.36 14.84 14.85
CA LEU A 47 1.04 16.07 14.43
C LEU A 47 0.08 17.11 13.85
N GLU A 48 -0.93 16.69 13.09
CA GLU A 48 -1.95 17.58 12.50
C GLU A 48 -2.74 18.37 13.57
N LYS A 49 -2.85 17.83 14.79
CA LYS A 49 -3.58 18.48 15.90
C LYS A 49 -2.73 19.49 16.67
N VAL A 50 -1.45 19.59 16.33
CA VAL A 50 -0.46 20.38 17.05
C VAL A 50 -0.12 21.62 16.21
N ASP A 51 -0.21 22.80 16.82
CA ASP A 51 0.23 24.03 16.16
C ASP A 51 1.74 24.01 15.94
N TYR A 52 2.21 24.56 14.82
CA TYR A 52 3.63 24.65 14.49
C TYR A 52 4.48 25.30 15.59
N ASN A 53 3.92 26.24 16.37
CA ASN A 53 4.64 26.89 17.45
C ASN A 53 4.64 26.10 18.77
N ASN A 54 4.04 24.90 18.80
CA ASN A 54 4.05 24.06 19.99
C ASN A 54 5.50 23.59 20.26
N PRO A 55 6.00 23.67 21.51
CA PRO A 55 7.34 23.20 21.85
C PRO A 55 7.63 21.74 21.52
N HIS A 56 6.60 20.91 21.34
CA HIS A 56 6.72 19.48 20.99
C HIS A 56 6.52 19.20 19.49
N TYR A 57 6.33 20.21 18.65
CA TYR A 57 6.12 20.00 17.20
C TYR A 57 7.34 19.31 16.57
N ASP A 58 8.53 19.85 16.79
CA ASP A 58 9.79 19.32 16.24
C ASP A 58 10.04 17.86 16.67
N GLU A 59 9.73 17.54 17.94
CA GLU A 59 9.85 16.18 18.47
C GLU A 59 8.90 15.19 17.77
N LEU A 60 7.65 15.61 17.51
CA LEU A 60 6.67 14.78 16.80
C LEU A 60 7.02 14.62 15.31
N GLU A 61 7.58 15.66 14.68
CA GLU A 61 8.06 15.61 13.29
C GLU A 61 9.27 14.68 13.16
N GLU A 62 10.24 14.74 14.08
CA GLU A 62 11.38 13.82 14.11
C GLU A 62 10.91 12.37 14.30
N GLN A 63 9.98 12.10 15.22
CA GLN A 63 9.39 10.77 15.39
C GLN A 63 8.66 10.28 14.13
N LEU A 64 8.00 11.18 13.40
CA LEU A 64 7.37 10.82 12.12
C LEU A 64 8.41 10.43 11.08
N HIS A 65 9.50 11.19 10.96
CA HIS A 65 10.58 10.88 10.04
C HIS A 65 11.30 9.56 10.39
N ASP A 66 11.54 9.29 11.67
CA ASP A 66 12.10 8.01 12.12
C ASP A 66 11.22 6.82 11.71
N LEU A 67 9.89 6.97 11.79
CA LEU A 67 8.94 5.95 11.35
C LEU A 67 8.95 5.77 9.83
N GLU A 68 9.02 6.86 9.07
CA GLU A 68 9.08 6.84 7.60
C GLU A 68 10.38 6.20 7.09
N ASP A 69 11.51 6.53 7.71
CA ASP A 69 12.83 5.95 7.39
C ASP A 69 12.88 4.46 7.75
N ALA A 70 12.40 4.09 8.93
CA ALA A 70 12.30 2.69 9.34
C ALA A 70 11.39 1.88 8.40
N PHE A 71 10.27 2.47 7.97
CA PHE A 71 9.37 1.87 7.00
C PHE A 71 10.07 1.67 5.65
N GLN A 72 10.79 2.68 5.15
CA GLN A 72 11.50 2.58 3.89
C GLN A 72 12.56 1.47 3.90
N VAL A 73 13.29 1.32 5.02
CA VAL A 73 14.29 0.25 5.19
C VAL A 73 13.65 -1.13 5.25
N ASN A 74 12.55 -1.29 6.00
CA ASN A 74 11.98 -2.61 6.30
C ASN A 74 10.96 -3.09 5.27
N HIS A 75 10.23 -2.18 4.64
CA HIS A 75 9.07 -2.49 3.79
C HIS A 75 9.07 -1.76 2.44
N GLY A 76 10.01 -0.83 2.21
CA GLY A 76 10.03 0.01 1.01
C GLY A 76 10.11 -0.80 -0.29
N GLU A 77 10.96 -1.84 -0.35
CA GLU A 77 11.07 -2.71 -1.54
C GLU A 77 9.78 -3.51 -1.78
N ALA A 78 9.20 -4.08 -0.73
CA ALA A 78 7.96 -4.87 -0.83
C ALA A 78 6.78 -3.99 -1.30
N LEU A 79 6.63 -2.79 -0.74
CA LEU A 79 5.59 -1.86 -1.16
C LEU A 79 5.84 -1.34 -2.58
N ALA A 80 7.09 -1.05 -2.95
CA ALA A 80 7.45 -0.64 -4.31
C ALA A 80 7.07 -1.73 -5.34
N SER A 81 7.29 -3.01 -5.03
CA SER A 81 6.85 -4.11 -5.89
C SER A 81 5.33 -4.14 -6.06
N ILE A 82 4.56 -3.90 -4.99
CA ILE A 82 3.09 -3.84 -5.06
C ILE A 82 2.65 -2.63 -5.89
N LEU A 83 3.27 -1.47 -5.69
CA LEU A 83 2.98 -0.26 -6.47
C LEU A 83 3.31 -0.47 -7.95
N GLN A 84 4.41 -1.15 -8.27
CA GLN A 84 4.76 -1.49 -9.65
C GLN A 84 3.69 -2.37 -10.30
N GLU A 85 3.19 -3.41 -9.61
CA GLU A 85 2.09 -4.24 -10.10
C GLU A 85 0.84 -3.39 -10.43
N VAL A 86 0.52 -2.41 -9.58
CA VAL A 86 -0.61 -1.50 -9.82
C VAL A 86 -0.33 -0.53 -10.96
N HIS A 87 0.89 0.03 -11.06
CA HIS A 87 1.28 0.91 -12.15
C HIS A 87 1.20 0.20 -13.50
N ASP A 88 1.76 -1.00 -13.60
CA ASP A 88 1.75 -1.80 -14.84
C ASP A 88 0.31 -2.07 -15.34
N GLU A 89 -0.65 -2.24 -14.42
CA GLU A 89 -2.05 -2.54 -14.76
C GLU A 89 -2.89 -1.29 -15.06
N TRP A 90 -2.71 -0.22 -14.29
CA TRP A 90 -3.62 0.93 -14.29
C TRP A 90 -3.03 2.19 -14.92
N CYS A 91 -1.74 2.44 -14.73
CA CYS A 91 -1.08 3.69 -15.12
C CYS A 91 0.39 3.48 -15.52
N PRO A 92 0.66 2.66 -16.56
CA PRO A 92 2.02 2.25 -16.93
C PRO A 92 2.90 3.41 -17.43
N ASP A 93 2.28 4.48 -17.92
CA ASP A 93 2.98 5.69 -18.38
C ASP A 93 3.32 6.66 -17.23
N SER A 94 2.77 6.43 -16.03
CA SER A 94 3.04 7.27 -14.86
C SER A 94 4.31 6.82 -14.14
N GLU A 95 5.16 7.79 -13.80
CA GLU A 95 6.36 7.56 -12.99
C GLU A 95 5.98 6.93 -11.64
N LEU A 96 6.68 5.85 -11.28
CA LEU A 96 6.59 5.25 -9.95
C LEU A 96 7.39 6.09 -8.96
N LEU A 97 6.71 6.68 -7.97
CA LEU A 97 7.36 7.47 -6.92
C LEU A 97 7.80 6.60 -5.73
N TYR A 98 8.48 7.22 -4.76
CA TYR A 98 8.81 6.57 -3.50
C TYR A 98 7.55 6.08 -2.76
N PRO A 99 7.59 4.90 -2.11
CA PRO A 99 6.39 4.30 -1.50
C PRO A 99 5.63 5.22 -0.54
N ILE A 100 6.34 5.95 0.32
CA ILE A 100 5.74 6.88 1.31
C ILE A 100 5.01 8.07 0.65
N ALA A 101 5.30 8.38 -0.62
CA ALA A 101 4.63 9.47 -1.34
C ALA A 101 3.14 9.16 -1.63
N TYR A 102 2.77 7.88 -1.66
CA TYR A 102 1.40 7.44 -1.87
C TYR A 102 0.55 7.43 -0.60
N LEU A 103 1.15 7.69 0.58
CA LEU A 103 0.40 7.87 1.81
C LEU A 103 -0.34 9.21 1.78
N ALA A 104 -1.64 9.20 2.10
CA ALA A 104 -2.43 10.42 2.19
C ALA A 104 -1.85 11.37 3.26
N LYS A 105 -2.05 12.67 3.05
CA LYS A 105 -1.75 13.70 4.06
C LYS A 105 -2.78 13.65 5.18
N HIS A 106 -4.04 13.42 4.82
CA HIS A 106 -5.15 13.35 5.76
C HIS A 106 -5.90 12.03 5.62
N TYR A 107 -6.25 11.46 6.77
CA TYR A 107 -7.12 10.30 6.87
C TYR A 107 -8.26 10.59 7.83
N ASP A 108 -9.45 10.12 7.47
CA ASP A 108 -10.60 10.08 8.35
C ASP A 108 -10.85 8.63 8.79
N VAL A 109 -11.56 8.47 9.91
CA VAL A 109 -12.04 7.17 10.38
C VAL A 109 -13.56 7.17 10.32
N ASN A 110 -14.14 6.24 9.56
CA ASN A 110 -15.59 6.13 9.41
C ASN A 110 -16.24 5.44 10.64
N GLY A 111 -17.57 5.37 10.65
CA GLY A 111 -18.33 4.74 11.75
C GLY A 111 -18.04 3.24 11.99
N ASN A 112 -17.34 2.58 11.07
CA ASN A 112 -16.92 1.18 11.18
C ASN A 112 -15.46 1.02 11.63
N ASN A 113 -14.80 2.10 12.05
CA ASN A 113 -13.38 2.13 12.40
C ASN A 113 -12.44 1.80 11.22
N GLU A 114 -12.87 2.13 10.01
CA GLU A 114 -12.06 1.98 8.79
C GLU A 114 -11.48 3.33 8.39
N TYR A 115 -10.21 3.33 7.97
CA TYR A 115 -9.58 4.51 7.43
C TYR A 115 -10.12 4.80 6.02
N VAL A 116 -10.47 6.07 5.79
CA VAL A 116 -10.94 6.60 4.51
C VAL A 116 -10.17 7.88 4.19
N VAL A 117 -10.11 8.21 2.91
CA VAL A 117 -9.37 9.37 2.39
C VAL A 117 -10.24 10.12 1.40
N SER A 118 -10.06 11.44 1.32
CA SER A 118 -10.75 12.25 0.32
C SER A 118 -10.27 11.91 -1.09
N SER A 119 -11.07 12.22 -2.11
CA SER A 119 -10.67 12.01 -3.51
C SER A 119 -9.51 12.92 -3.96
N GLN A 120 -9.13 13.92 -3.14
CA GLN A 120 -8.03 14.83 -3.42
C GLN A 120 -6.68 14.29 -2.91
N GLU A 121 -6.69 13.25 -2.08
CA GLU A 121 -5.49 12.61 -1.56
C GLU A 121 -4.82 11.71 -2.62
N GLY A 122 -3.52 11.49 -2.45
CA GLY A 122 -2.73 10.59 -3.28
C GLY A 122 -1.90 11.26 -4.38
N VAL A 123 -1.15 10.43 -5.08
CA VAL A 123 -0.24 10.80 -6.18
C VAL A 123 -1.02 10.83 -7.48
N TYR A 124 -0.85 11.88 -8.28
CA TYR A 124 -1.42 11.95 -9.62
C TYR A 124 -0.87 10.84 -10.51
N VAL A 125 -1.78 10.10 -11.16
CA VAL A 125 -1.43 9.06 -12.14
C VAL A 125 -2.31 9.22 -13.36
N GLU A 126 -1.80 8.86 -14.53
CA GLU A 126 -2.52 8.85 -15.80
C GLU A 126 -3.02 7.45 -16.13
N VAL A 127 -4.35 7.30 -16.25
CA VAL A 127 -5.00 6.03 -16.59
C VAL A 127 -5.47 6.10 -18.04
N GLU A 128 -4.85 5.33 -18.93
CA GLU A 128 -5.11 5.35 -20.39
C GLU A 128 -6.61 5.16 -20.72
N LYS A 129 -7.30 4.29 -19.98
CA LYS A 129 -8.73 3.98 -20.16
C LYS A 129 -9.66 5.12 -19.70
N LEU A 130 -9.14 6.15 -19.03
CA LEU A 130 -9.88 7.28 -18.48
C LEU A 130 -9.25 8.61 -18.93
N PRO A 131 -9.10 8.86 -20.24
CA PRO A 131 -8.39 10.04 -20.74
C PRO A 131 -9.08 11.33 -20.28
N GLY A 132 -8.27 12.29 -19.81
CA GLY A 132 -8.74 13.60 -19.35
C GLY A 132 -9.47 13.60 -18.00
N ARG A 133 -9.50 12.46 -17.29
CA ARG A 133 -10.00 12.40 -15.90
C ARG A 133 -8.84 12.59 -14.93
N GLU A 134 -9.09 13.37 -13.89
CA GLU A 134 -8.17 13.47 -12.76
C GLU A 134 -8.16 12.14 -12.00
N THR A 135 -7.01 11.48 -11.96
CA THR A 135 -6.82 10.23 -11.23
C THR A 135 -5.68 10.33 -10.22
N LYS A 136 -5.90 9.82 -9.01
CA LYS A 136 -4.88 9.76 -7.96
C LYS A 136 -4.82 8.37 -7.33
N LEU A 137 -3.61 7.88 -7.10
CA LEU A 137 -3.36 6.63 -6.39
C LEU A 137 -2.98 6.93 -4.95
N VAL A 138 -3.65 6.29 -4.00
CA VAL A 138 -3.46 6.53 -2.56
C VAL A 138 -3.47 5.21 -1.79
N ILE A 139 -2.59 5.11 -0.80
CA ILE A 139 -2.53 4.00 0.14
C ILE A 139 -3.47 4.28 1.30
N VAL A 140 -4.22 3.26 1.71
CA VAL A 140 -5.12 3.31 2.87
C VAL A 140 -4.89 2.09 3.76
N PRO A 141 -4.52 2.27 5.03
CA PRO A 141 -4.26 1.14 5.92
C PRO A 141 -5.53 0.58 6.58
N ASN A 142 -5.39 -0.54 7.29
CA ASN A 142 -6.43 -1.21 8.07
C ASN A 142 -7.73 -1.54 7.30
N PRO A 143 -7.73 -2.66 6.56
CA PRO A 143 -6.56 -3.35 5.99
C PRO A 143 -5.88 -2.53 4.89
N LEU A 144 -4.61 -2.81 4.61
CA LEU A 144 -3.85 -2.19 3.54
C LEU A 144 -4.54 -2.34 2.19
N ARG A 145 -4.81 -1.20 1.55
CA ARG A 145 -5.44 -1.08 0.23
C ARG A 145 -4.73 0.00 -0.57
N LEU A 146 -4.67 -0.17 -1.88
CA LEU A 146 -4.42 0.91 -2.82
C LEU A 146 -5.75 1.31 -3.47
N ILE A 147 -6.05 2.60 -3.42
CA ILE A 147 -7.28 3.18 -3.94
C ILE A 147 -6.92 4.10 -5.10
N LEU A 148 -7.58 3.89 -6.24
CA LEU A 148 -7.60 4.81 -7.36
C LEU A 148 -8.79 5.76 -7.19
N ASN A 149 -8.50 7.00 -6.85
CA ASN A 149 -9.45 8.11 -6.88
C ASN A 149 -9.66 8.54 -8.34
N ILE A 150 -10.91 8.64 -8.79
CA ILE A 150 -11.29 9.03 -10.16
C ILE A 150 -12.26 10.21 -10.06
N GLY A 151 -11.74 11.42 -10.32
CA GLY A 151 -12.48 12.66 -10.13
C GLY A 151 -12.91 12.87 -8.68
N LYS A 152 -14.12 13.41 -8.47
CA LYS A 152 -14.69 13.65 -7.14
C LYS A 152 -15.68 12.58 -6.71
N GLU A 153 -16.16 11.80 -7.67
CA GLU A 153 -17.31 10.93 -7.51
C GLU A 153 -16.98 9.45 -7.25
N LYS A 154 -15.79 8.98 -7.63
CA LYS A 154 -15.50 7.53 -7.60
C LYS A 154 -14.15 7.24 -6.96
N GLN A 155 -14.15 6.27 -6.05
CA GLN A 155 -12.96 5.63 -5.50
C GLN A 155 -13.06 4.13 -5.80
N GLN A 156 -11.95 3.54 -6.25
CA GLN A 156 -11.89 2.13 -6.58
C GLN A 156 -10.68 1.50 -5.90
N VAL A 157 -10.90 0.43 -5.15
CA VAL A 157 -9.81 -0.41 -4.64
C VAL A 157 -9.18 -1.14 -5.83
N VAL A 158 -7.88 -0.94 -6.03
CA VAL A 158 -7.09 -1.56 -7.12
C VAL A 158 -6.11 -2.61 -6.59
N TRP A 159 -5.91 -2.68 -5.28
CA TRP A 159 -5.19 -3.73 -4.57
C TRP A 159 -5.66 -3.80 -3.11
N PRO A 160 -5.72 -4.98 -2.46
CA PRO A 160 -5.47 -6.32 -3.00
C PRO A 160 -6.57 -6.81 -3.96
N LYS A 161 -6.29 -7.86 -4.74
CA LYS A 161 -7.24 -8.51 -5.67
C LYS A 161 -8.10 -9.57 -4.98
#